data_AF-A0A1V6BAM3-F1
#
_entry.id   AF-A0A1V6BAM3-F1
#
_cell.length_a   1.000
_cell.length_b   1.000
_cell.length_c   1.000
_cell.angle_alpha   90.00
_cell.angle_beta   90.00
_cell.angle_gamma   90.00
#
_symmetry.space_group_name_H-M   'P 1'
#
loop_
_entity.id
_entity.type
_entity.pdbx_description
1 polymer ?
#
loop_
_entity_poly.entity_id
_entity_poly.type
_entity_poly.pdbx_seq_one_letter_code
_entity_poly.pdbx_strand_id
1 'polypeptide(L)'
;MTLHEAIEKLLLQTGRPMTTQQIADELNKNGWYQKKDGSIIQAFQIHGRTKKYSNIFDRDGSTVSLIGQQKSKVKQTKTETAKQITKTQISSANTDLLEKVLMDEKNFKNAAFIDNLVPHTPGLYCIRILDINKLPKPFNTFLAERQHNIIYIGIATESLNKRFLNQELRANGHGTFFRSIGAVLGHRPPKGSLKTKKNKRNYKFSPTDEQKIINWINENLKVNWVEFCGDLETIETELITKHKPLINLAKNPLALQLLSDLRKECVRIANEQ
;
A
#
# COMPACT_ATOMS: atom_id res chain seq x y z
N MET A 1 2.63 35.79 13.53
CA MET A 1 1.63 34.73 13.31
C MET A 1 2.31 33.39 13.47
N THR A 2 1.75 32.50 14.28
CA THR A 2 2.21 31.12 14.42
C THR A 2 1.59 30.23 13.34
N LEU A 3 2.12 29.02 13.14
CA LEU A 3 1.62 28.13 12.08
C LEU A 3 0.15 27.74 12.30
N HIS A 4 -0.31 27.56 13.54
CA HIS A 4 -1.71 27.20 13.80
C HIS A 4 -2.67 28.38 13.58
N GLU A 5 -2.28 29.60 13.98
CA GLU A 5 -3.04 30.82 13.65
C GLU A 5 -3.19 31.02 12.12
N ALA A 6 -2.13 30.70 11.36
CA ALA A 6 -2.18 30.80 9.90
C ALA A 6 -3.13 29.76 9.27
N ILE A 7 -3.13 28.53 9.78
CA ILE A 7 -4.04 27.45 9.35
C ILE A 7 -5.49 27.84 9.69
N GLU A 8 -5.73 28.33 10.91
CA GLU A 8 -7.05 28.78 11.34
C GLU A 8 -7.57 29.92 10.47
N LYS A 9 -6.76 30.96 10.24
CA LYS A 9 -7.11 32.08 9.35
C LYS A 9 -7.46 31.59 7.94
N LEU A 10 -6.71 30.62 7.40
CA LEU A 10 -6.97 30.07 6.07
C LEU A 10 -8.30 29.31 6.01
N LEU A 11 -8.56 28.44 6.97
CA LEU A 11 -9.82 27.70 7.04
C LEU A 11 -11.02 28.63 7.31
N LEU A 12 -10.80 29.72 8.07
CA LEU A 12 -11.81 30.76 8.29
C LEU A 12 -12.14 31.49 6.98
N GLN A 13 -11.14 31.90 6.20
CA GLN A 13 -11.36 32.61 4.94
C GLN A 13 -11.95 31.73 3.85
N THR A 14 -11.54 30.47 3.77
CA THR A 14 -12.01 29.54 2.73
C THR A 14 -13.38 28.94 3.07
N GLY A 15 -13.75 28.91 4.35
CA GLY A 15 -15.05 28.43 4.82
C GLY A 15 -15.32 26.96 4.50
N ARG A 16 -14.28 26.18 4.17
CA ARG A 16 -14.38 24.77 3.77
C ARG A 16 -13.23 23.95 4.36
N PRO A 17 -13.43 22.64 4.57
CA PRO A 17 -12.34 21.74 4.89
C PRO A 17 -11.29 21.72 3.77
N MET A 18 -10.02 21.61 4.14
CA MET A 18 -8.91 21.52 3.20
C MET A 18 -7.97 20.40 3.63
N THR A 19 -7.29 19.76 2.68
CA THR A 19 -6.27 18.77 2.98
C THR A 19 -5.00 19.42 3.54
N THR A 20 -4.19 18.68 4.29
CA THR A 20 -2.90 19.15 4.82
C THR A 20 -1.95 19.61 3.71
N GLN A 21 -2.07 19.04 2.50
CA GLN A 21 -1.31 19.47 1.33
C GLN A 21 -1.83 20.79 0.79
N GLN A 22 -3.14 20.92 0.56
CA GLN A 22 -3.74 22.18 0.12
C GLN A 22 -3.48 23.34 1.09
N ILE A 23 -3.51 23.05 2.40
CA ILE A 23 -3.17 24.05 3.43
C ILE A 23 -1.70 24.44 3.34
N ALA A 24 -0.78 23.48 3.18
CA ALA A 24 0.64 23.78 3.03
C ALA A 24 0.91 24.63 1.77
N ASP A 25 0.32 24.25 0.64
CA ASP A 25 0.49 24.93 -0.64
C ASP A 25 -0.06 26.36 -0.59
N GLU A 26 -1.27 26.55 -0.04
CA GLU A 26 -1.88 27.87 0.04
C GLU A 26 -1.13 28.78 1.04
N LEU A 27 -0.65 28.24 2.16
CA LEU A 27 0.16 29.01 3.12
C LEU A 27 1.53 29.39 2.57
N ASN A 28 2.18 28.50 1.80
CA ASN A 28 3.42 28.83 1.11
C ASN A 28 3.21 29.90 0.04
N LYS A 29 2.05 29.87 -0.64
CA LYS A 29 1.69 30.83 -1.69
C LYS A 29 1.34 32.21 -1.15
N ASN A 30 0.59 32.28 -0.04
CA ASN A 30 0.11 33.55 0.52
C ASN A 30 1.10 34.18 1.51
N GLY A 31 2.12 33.43 1.97
CA GLY A 31 3.20 33.93 2.82
C GLY A 31 2.78 34.31 4.24
N TRP A 32 1.60 33.91 4.72
CA TRP A 32 1.10 34.31 6.05
C TRP A 32 1.91 33.70 7.22
N TYR A 33 2.64 32.62 6.96
CA TYR A 33 3.60 32.05 7.89
C TYR A 33 4.89 31.71 7.15
N GLN A 34 6.02 32.14 7.69
CA GLN A 34 7.34 31.79 7.18
C GLN A 34 8.15 31.10 8.29
N LYS A 35 8.84 30.01 7.93
CA LYS A 35 9.75 29.35 8.85
C LYS A 35 10.96 30.25 9.13
N LYS A 36 11.55 30.13 10.32
CA LYS A 36 12.79 30.84 10.70
C LYS A 36 13.97 30.52 9.77
N ASP A 37 14.00 29.31 9.23
CA ASP A 37 15.02 28.82 8.29
C ASP A 37 14.72 29.17 6.82
N GLY A 38 13.62 29.90 6.54
CA GLY A 38 13.20 30.29 5.19
C GLY A 38 12.67 29.17 4.30
N SER A 39 12.68 27.91 4.77
CA SER A 39 12.19 26.79 3.97
C SER A 39 10.65 26.71 3.93
N ILE A 40 10.12 25.99 2.94
CA ILE A 40 8.68 25.84 2.74
C ILE A 40 8.01 25.01 3.83
N ILE A 41 6.73 25.30 4.07
CA ILE A 41 5.85 24.52 4.93
C ILE A 41 5.48 23.23 4.21
N GLN A 42 5.66 22.08 4.85
CA GLN A 42 5.29 20.77 4.31
C GLN A 42 4.00 20.25 4.95
N ALA A 43 3.24 19.44 4.22
CA ALA A 43 1.96 18.88 4.69
C ALA A 43 2.06 18.13 6.03
N PHE A 44 3.17 17.43 6.29
CA PHE A 44 3.39 16.74 7.58
C PHE A 44 3.46 17.71 8.76
N GLN A 45 3.94 18.95 8.54
CA GLN A 45 4.02 19.98 9.57
C GLN A 45 2.62 20.54 9.87
N ILE A 46 1.75 20.65 8.86
CA ILE A 46 0.32 20.95 9.03
C ILE A 46 -0.36 19.82 9.81
N HIS A 47 -0.10 18.56 9.43
CA HIS A 47 -0.64 17.39 10.11
C HIS A 47 -0.25 17.35 11.60
N GLY A 48 1.05 17.52 11.90
CA GLY A 48 1.54 17.53 13.27
C GLY A 48 0.99 18.71 14.08
N ARG A 49 0.87 19.89 13.45
CA ARG A 49 0.33 21.09 14.12
C ARG A 49 -1.14 20.93 14.44
N THR A 50 -1.96 20.56 13.46
CA THR A 50 -3.42 20.40 13.64
C THR A 50 -3.75 19.26 14.61
N LYS A 51 -2.91 18.20 14.70
CA LYS A 51 -3.03 17.17 15.75
C LYS A 51 -2.93 17.73 17.16
N LYS A 52 -2.01 18.68 17.37
CA LYS A 52 -1.72 19.26 18.69
C LYS A 52 -2.84 20.19 19.18
N TYR A 53 -3.60 20.77 18.26
CA TYR A 53 -4.68 21.72 18.55
C TYR A 53 -6.05 21.12 18.21
N SER A 54 -6.35 19.95 18.78
CA SER A 54 -7.62 19.23 18.57
C SER A 54 -8.84 19.93 19.14
N ASN A 55 -8.64 21.01 19.91
CA ASN A 55 -9.69 21.92 20.39
C ASN A 55 -10.06 23.01 19.37
N ILE A 56 -9.27 23.17 18.30
CA ILE A 56 -9.49 24.17 17.23
C ILE A 56 -9.78 23.46 15.89
N PHE A 57 -9.07 22.37 15.61
CA PHE A 57 -9.15 21.64 14.35
C PHE A 57 -9.83 20.28 14.52
N ASP A 58 -10.84 20.03 13.70
CA ASP A 58 -11.38 18.70 13.44
C ASP A 58 -10.64 18.08 12.26
N ARG A 59 -10.33 16.78 12.38
CA ARG A 59 -9.44 16.08 11.45
C ARG A 59 -10.03 14.75 11.02
N ASP A 60 -10.12 14.58 9.72
CA ASP A 60 -10.47 13.32 9.07
C ASP A 60 -9.33 12.92 8.12
N GLY A 61 -8.39 12.13 8.66
CA GLY A 61 -7.15 11.77 7.97
C GLY A 61 -6.27 12.98 7.65
N SER A 62 -6.14 13.29 6.36
CA SER A 62 -5.43 14.46 5.84
C SER A 62 -6.32 15.69 5.70
N THR A 63 -7.63 15.59 5.89
CA THR A 63 -8.56 16.72 5.83
C THR A 63 -8.63 17.42 7.18
N VAL A 64 -8.62 18.75 7.16
CA VAL A 64 -8.67 19.61 8.34
C VAL A 64 -9.80 20.64 8.17
N SER A 65 -10.60 20.81 9.22
CA SER A 65 -11.66 21.83 9.31
C SER A 65 -11.66 22.49 10.69
N LEU A 66 -12.30 23.67 10.81
CA LEU A 66 -12.49 24.31 12.10
C LEU A 66 -13.68 23.73 12.85
N ILE A 67 -13.51 23.51 14.16
CA ILE A 67 -14.60 23.08 15.03
C ILE A 67 -15.63 24.21 15.14
N GLY A 68 -16.90 23.90 14.83
CA GLY A 68 -18.00 24.86 14.88
C GLY A 68 -18.24 25.65 13.58
N GLN A 69 -17.44 25.45 12.52
CA GLN A 69 -17.79 25.99 11.20
C GLN A 69 -18.99 25.24 10.62
N GLN A 70 -20.12 25.94 10.47
CA GLN A 70 -21.26 25.41 9.72
C GLN A 70 -20.87 25.18 8.25
N LYS A 71 -21.23 24.00 7.73
CA LYS A 71 -21.10 23.63 6.30
C LYS A 71 -21.97 24.56 5.45
N SER A 72 -21.40 25.64 4.93
CA SER A 72 -22.05 26.48 3.92
C SER A 72 -22.20 25.68 2.62
N LYS A 73 -23.45 25.33 2.32
CA LYS A 73 -23.90 24.66 1.10
C LYS A 73 -23.57 25.51 -0.13
N VAL A 74 -23.06 24.88 -1.19
CA VAL A 74 -23.44 25.26 -2.56
C VAL A 74 -24.02 24.04 -3.25
N LYS A 75 -25.20 24.28 -3.82
CA LYS A 75 -26.14 23.41 -4.52
C LYS A 75 -25.51 22.25 -5.29
N GLN A 76 -26.02 21.05 -5.03
CA GLN A 76 -26.77 20.29 -6.05
C GLN A 76 -27.91 19.51 -5.39
N THR A 77 -28.94 19.33 -6.19
CA THR A 77 -30.37 19.13 -5.95
C THR A 77 -30.72 17.95 -5.02
N LYS A 78 -31.69 18.17 -4.13
CA LYS A 78 -32.28 17.19 -3.21
C LYS A 78 -33.31 16.31 -3.94
N THR A 79 -33.29 15.02 -3.63
CA THR A 79 -34.37 14.17 -3.08
C THR A 79 -33.75 12.77 -2.85
N GLU A 80 -33.93 12.02 -1.76
CA GLU A 80 -34.70 12.16 -0.53
C GLU A 80 -34.19 11.09 0.46
N THR A 81 -34.13 11.47 1.75
CA THR A 81 -34.14 10.63 2.97
C THR A 81 -33.31 9.34 3.09
N ALA A 82 -32.34 9.35 4.01
CA ALA A 82 -32.07 8.21 4.88
C ALA A 82 -31.66 8.67 6.29
N LYS A 83 -32.43 8.22 7.27
CA LYS A 83 -32.22 8.33 8.71
C LYS A 83 -30.92 7.64 9.13
N GLN A 84 -30.36 8.11 10.25
CA GLN A 84 -29.33 7.50 11.09
C GLN A 84 -28.88 6.09 10.68
N ILE A 85 -27.64 5.98 10.20
CA ILE A 85 -26.97 4.69 10.04
C ILE A 85 -25.69 4.71 10.88
N THR A 86 -25.65 3.77 11.80
CA THR A 86 -24.55 3.38 12.67
C THR A 86 -23.23 3.18 11.90
N LYS A 87 -22.10 3.43 12.60
CA LYS A 87 -20.70 3.25 12.13
C LYS A 87 -20.35 1.88 11.51
N THR A 88 -21.26 0.93 11.54
CA THR A 88 -21.15 -0.42 10.95
C THR A 88 -21.41 -0.45 9.43
N GLN A 89 -21.79 0.67 8.80
CA GLN A 89 -22.04 0.78 7.36
C GLN A 89 -21.20 1.89 6.67
N ILE A 90 -19.94 2.09 7.08
CA ILE A 90 -18.96 2.72 6.18
C ILE A 90 -18.63 1.64 5.14
N SER A 91 -19.54 1.58 4.19
CA SER A 91 -20.06 0.51 3.33
C SER A 91 -19.15 -0.65 2.93
N SER A 92 -19.59 -1.87 3.24
CA SER A 92 -19.23 -3.11 2.52
C SER A 92 -19.28 -2.95 1.00
N ALA A 93 -20.21 -2.13 0.49
CA ALA A 93 -20.34 -1.82 -0.93
C ALA A 93 -19.11 -1.13 -1.55
N ASN A 94 -18.33 -0.37 -0.77
CA ASN A 94 -17.11 0.27 -1.27
C ASN A 94 -15.93 -0.73 -1.28
N THR A 95 -15.84 -1.61 -0.28
CA THR A 95 -14.89 -2.73 -0.30
C THR A 95 -15.20 -3.72 -1.44
N ASP A 96 -16.47 -4.05 -1.65
CA ASP A 96 -16.89 -4.92 -2.75
C ASP A 96 -16.56 -4.30 -4.11
N LEU A 97 -16.69 -2.99 -4.26
CA LEU A 97 -16.31 -2.29 -5.49
C LEU A 97 -14.79 -2.31 -5.69
N LEU A 98 -14.01 -2.01 -4.64
CA LEU A 98 -12.55 -2.07 -4.70
C LEU A 98 -12.07 -3.48 -5.05
N GLU A 99 -12.66 -4.51 -4.43
CA GLU A 99 -12.39 -5.90 -4.75
C GLU A 99 -12.73 -6.20 -6.21
N LYS A 100 -13.93 -5.83 -6.68
CA LYS A 100 -14.34 -6.06 -8.08
C LYS A 100 -13.37 -5.42 -9.05
N VAL A 101 -12.96 -4.18 -8.82
CA VAL A 101 -12.00 -3.46 -9.68
C VAL A 101 -10.61 -4.11 -9.61
N LEU A 102 -10.16 -4.50 -8.41
CA LEU A 102 -8.86 -5.15 -8.20
C LEU A 102 -8.81 -6.54 -8.86
N MET A 103 -9.93 -7.26 -8.86
CA MET A 103 -10.04 -8.63 -9.38
C MET A 103 -10.54 -8.72 -10.83
N ASP A 104 -10.93 -7.61 -11.45
CA ASP A 104 -11.34 -7.56 -12.85
C ASP A 104 -10.17 -7.94 -13.77
N GLU A 105 -10.34 -9.05 -14.48
CA GLU A 105 -9.36 -9.61 -15.41
C GLU A 105 -8.90 -8.61 -16.49
N LYS A 106 -9.76 -7.67 -16.91
CA LYS A 106 -9.41 -6.67 -17.93
C LYS A 106 -8.40 -5.64 -17.45
N ASN A 107 -8.31 -5.45 -16.13
CA ASN A 107 -7.41 -4.46 -15.54
C ASN A 107 -5.99 -5.01 -15.33
N PHE A 108 -5.82 -6.33 -15.34
CA PHE A 108 -4.51 -6.97 -15.18
C PHE A 108 -3.61 -6.68 -16.39
N LYS A 109 -2.39 -6.26 -16.08
CA LYS A 109 -1.34 -5.96 -17.06
C LYS A 109 -0.17 -6.91 -16.83
N ASN A 110 0.53 -7.28 -17.90
CA ASN A 110 1.74 -8.07 -17.77
C ASN A 110 2.78 -7.27 -16.94
N ALA A 111 3.43 -7.95 -15.99
CA ALA A 111 4.36 -7.32 -15.06
C ALA A 111 5.55 -6.63 -15.75
N ALA A 112 5.92 -7.01 -16.98
CA ALA A 112 7.01 -6.41 -17.75
C ALA A 112 6.73 -4.96 -18.22
N PHE A 113 5.46 -4.55 -18.32
CA PHE A 113 5.08 -3.32 -19.03
C PHE A 113 4.42 -2.26 -18.14
N ILE A 114 4.64 -2.30 -16.82
CA ILE A 114 3.94 -1.44 -15.85
C ILE A 114 4.78 -0.33 -15.23
N ASP A 115 6.10 -0.29 -15.46
CA ASP A 115 7.02 0.55 -14.69
C ASP A 115 6.66 2.05 -14.73
N ASN A 116 6.19 2.53 -15.88
CA ASN A 116 5.78 3.92 -16.09
C ASN A 116 4.29 4.17 -15.77
N LEU A 117 3.54 3.13 -15.37
CA LEU A 117 2.10 3.20 -15.11
C LEU A 117 1.76 3.19 -13.63
N VAL A 118 2.64 2.66 -12.77
CA VAL A 118 2.35 2.51 -11.34
C VAL A 118 2.50 3.88 -10.63
N PRO A 119 1.43 4.40 -10.01
CA PRO A 119 1.41 5.74 -9.44
C PRO A 119 2.17 5.83 -8.11
N HIS A 120 2.50 7.06 -7.72
CA HIS A 120 3.15 7.35 -6.44
C HIS A 120 2.15 7.55 -5.28
N THR A 121 0.97 6.93 -5.36
CA THR A 121 -0.12 7.05 -4.39
C THR A 121 -0.30 5.75 -3.58
N PRO A 122 -0.93 5.81 -2.40
CA PRO A 122 -1.31 4.60 -1.65
C PRO A 122 -2.31 3.72 -2.41
N GLY A 123 -2.33 2.43 -2.11
CA GLY A 123 -3.31 1.53 -2.71
C GLY A 123 -3.12 0.04 -2.43
N LEU A 124 -3.93 -0.75 -3.13
CA LEU A 124 -3.96 -2.21 -3.09
C LEU A 124 -3.38 -2.77 -4.40
N TYR A 125 -2.79 -3.95 -4.36
CA TYR A 125 -2.36 -4.66 -5.57
C TYR A 125 -2.57 -6.16 -5.47
N CYS A 126 -2.80 -6.78 -6.61
CA CYS A 126 -2.97 -8.22 -6.78
C CYS A 126 -2.01 -8.73 -7.85
N ILE A 127 -1.38 -9.87 -7.57
CA ILE A 127 -0.43 -10.55 -8.45
C ILE A 127 -0.98 -11.92 -8.79
N ARG A 128 -1.09 -12.22 -10.08
CA ARG A 128 -1.57 -13.51 -10.63
C ARG A 128 -0.52 -14.14 -11.54
N ILE A 129 -0.49 -15.47 -11.58
CA ILE A 129 0.30 -16.23 -12.54
C ILE A 129 -0.46 -16.36 -13.87
N LEU A 130 0.25 -16.27 -14.98
CA LEU A 130 -0.30 -16.49 -16.32
C LEU A 130 -0.59 -17.97 -16.58
N ASP A 131 0.36 -18.84 -16.25
CA ASP A 131 0.26 -20.29 -16.37
C ASP A 131 0.74 -20.96 -15.07
N ILE A 132 -0.16 -21.67 -14.40
CA ILE A 132 0.11 -22.34 -13.12
C ILE A 132 1.26 -23.35 -13.26
N ASN A 133 1.46 -23.94 -14.44
CA ASN A 133 2.52 -24.93 -14.67
C ASN A 133 3.93 -24.32 -14.68
N LYS A 134 4.04 -22.99 -14.76
CA LYS A 134 5.32 -22.27 -14.64
C LYS A 134 5.80 -22.17 -13.19
N LEU A 135 4.93 -22.45 -12.21
CA LEU A 135 5.34 -22.59 -10.82
C LEU A 135 6.02 -23.94 -10.57
N PRO A 136 7.11 -23.97 -9.79
CA PRO A 136 7.73 -25.22 -9.37
C PRO A 136 6.76 -26.11 -8.57
N LYS A 137 6.88 -27.43 -8.72
CA LYS A 137 6.23 -28.37 -7.79
C LYS A 137 6.82 -28.20 -6.38
N PRO A 138 6.01 -28.32 -5.30
CA PRO A 138 4.58 -28.61 -5.30
C PRO A 138 3.66 -27.36 -5.36
N PHE A 139 4.21 -26.16 -5.58
CA PHE A 139 3.44 -24.91 -5.53
C PHE A 139 2.39 -24.80 -6.64
N ASN A 140 2.66 -25.34 -7.83
CA ASN A 140 1.65 -25.43 -8.88
C ASN A 140 0.44 -26.28 -8.47
N THR A 141 0.66 -27.43 -7.84
CA THR A 141 -0.39 -28.32 -7.33
C THR A 141 -1.23 -27.61 -6.27
N PHE A 142 -0.58 -27.00 -5.27
CA PHE A 142 -1.28 -26.25 -4.23
C PHE A 142 -2.11 -25.08 -4.78
N LEU A 143 -1.65 -24.42 -5.85
CA LEU A 143 -2.42 -23.37 -6.49
C LEU A 143 -3.60 -23.93 -7.29
N ALA A 144 -3.40 -25.03 -8.02
CA ALA A 144 -4.46 -25.70 -8.76
C ALA A 144 -5.59 -26.16 -7.85
N GLU A 145 -5.27 -26.69 -6.66
CA GLU A 145 -6.25 -27.08 -5.63
C GLU A 145 -7.08 -25.89 -5.12
N ARG A 146 -6.56 -24.67 -5.17
CA ARG A 146 -7.31 -23.45 -4.79
C ARG A 146 -8.25 -22.94 -5.89
N GLN A 147 -8.19 -23.52 -7.09
CA GLN A 147 -9.07 -23.19 -8.23
C GLN A 147 -9.00 -21.70 -8.65
N HIS A 148 -7.84 -21.07 -8.50
CA HIS A 148 -7.57 -19.71 -8.96
C HIS A 148 -6.08 -19.54 -9.32
N ASN A 149 -5.70 -18.40 -9.89
CA ASN A 149 -4.31 -18.08 -10.25
C ASN A 149 -3.68 -16.96 -9.39
N ILE A 150 -4.30 -16.61 -8.25
CA ILE A 150 -3.82 -15.54 -7.36
C ILE A 150 -2.59 -16.00 -6.56
N ILE A 151 -1.48 -15.29 -6.74
CA ILE A 151 -0.20 -15.55 -6.07
C ILE A 151 -0.09 -14.73 -4.79
N TYR A 152 -0.37 -13.43 -4.88
CA TYR A 152 -0.16 -12.51 -3.77
C TYR A 152 -1.11 -11.32 -3.83
N ILE A 153 -1.55 -10.87 -2.66
CA ILE A 153 -2.28 -9.61 -2.48
C ILE A 153 -1.50 -8.79 -1.45
N GLY A 154 -1.35 -7.51 -1.69
CA GLY A 154 -0.69 -6.63 -0.73
C GLY A 154 -1.14 -5.18 -0.81
N ILE A 155 -0.65 -4.41 0.16
CA ILE A 155 -0.91 -2.97 0.25
C ILE A 155 0.34 -2.12 0.14
N ALA A 156 0.13 -0.88 -0.25
CA ALA A 156 1.09 0.20 -0.22
C ALA A 156 0.47 1.38 0.54
N THR A 157 0.90 1.59 1.78
CA THR A 157 0.37 2.66 2.64
C THR A 157 0.85 4.06 2.24
N GLU A 158 2.04 4.15 1.64
CA GLU A 158 2.62 5.41 1.15
C GLU A 158 2.53 5.55 -0.37
N SER A 159 3.00 4.53 -1.10
CA SER A 159 3.20 4.62 -2.55
C SER A 159 3.25 3.24 -3.19
N LEU A 160 2.35 2.98 -4.14
CA LEU A 160 2.34 1.80 -4.99
C LEU A 160 3.65 1.69 -5.76
N ASN A 161 4.14 2.78 -6.34
CA ASN A 161 5.42 2.78 -7.06
C ASN A 161 6.59 2.30 -6.17
N LYS A 162 6.69 2.80 -4.94
CA LYS A 162 7.75 2.41 -4.00
C LYS A 162 7.57 0.99 -3.48
N ARG A 163 6.37 0.65 -2.97
CA ARG A 163 6.12 -0.62 -2.29
C ARG A 163 5.86 -1.75 -3.28
N PHE A 164 4.88 -1.59 -4.15
CA PHE A 164 4.46 -2.63 -5.08
C PHE A 164 5.47 -2.80 -6.22
N LEU A 165 5.71 -1.77 -7.04
CA LEU A 165 6.60 -1.91 -8.19
C LEU A 165 8.05 -2.17 -7.74
N ASN A 166 8.64 -1.21 -7.02
CA ASN A 166 10.07 -1.24 -6.72
C ASN A 166 10.45 -2.39 -5.78
N GLN A 167 9.82 -2.49 -4.61
CA GLN A 167 10.24 -3.50 -3.63
C GLN A 167 9.75 -4.90 -3.98
N GLU A 168 8.48 -5.07 -4.40
CA GLU A 168 7.92 -6.40 -4.64
C GLU A 168 8.25 -6.96 -6.03
N LEU A 169 8.37 -6.15 -7.08
CA LEU A 169 8.58 -6.66 -8.45
C LEU A 169 9.99 -6.41 -9.03
N ARG A 170 10.77 -5.47 -8.47
CA ARG A 170 12.07 -5.04 -9.02
C ARG A 170 13.26 -5.19 -8.08
N ALA A 171 13.07 -5.84 -6.93
CA ALA A 171 14.10 -5.99 -5.89
C ALA A 171 14.71 -4.66 -5.35
N ASN A 172 14.09 -3.51 -5.65
CA ASN A 172 14.53 -2.20 -5.21
C ASN A 172 14.09 -1.95 -3.76
N GLY A 173 14.80 -2.57 -2.82
CA GLY A 173 14.55 -2.48 -1.39
C GLY A 173 14.25 -3.83 -0.76
N HIS A 174 13.19 -3.91 0.05
CA HIS A 174 12.82 -5.11 0.81
C HIS A 174 11.38 -5.57 0.51
N GLY A 175 11.19 -6.34 -0.56
CA GLY A 175 9.92 -6.98 -0.90
C GLY A 175 9.67 -8.27 -0.11
N THR A 176 8.46 -8.44 0.42
CA THR A 176 8.04 -9.69 1.08
C THR A 176 7.64 -10.75 0.06
N PHE A 177 6.88 -10.37 -0.96
CA PHE A 177 6.58 -11.19 -2.12
C PHE A 177 7.86 -11.54 -2.86
N PHE A 178 8.74 -10.57 -3.16
CA PHE A 178 9.98 -10.83 -3.92
C PHE A 178 10.85 -11.93 -3.27
N ARG A 179 11.03 -11.86 -1.94
CA ARG A 179 11.78 -12.90 -1.24
C ARG A 179 11.05 -14.25 -1.17
N SER A 180 9.72 -14.24 -1.18
CA SER A 180 8.91 -15.46 -1.15
C SER A 180 8.96 -16.15 -2.50
N ILE A 181 8.73 -15.43 -3.60
CA ILE A 181 8.81 -16.01 -4.94
C ILE A 181 10.23 -16.46 -5.28
N GLY A 182 11.27 -15.70 -4.90
CA GLY A 182 12.65 -16.13 -5.12
C GLY A 182 12.99 -17.46 -4.41
N ALA A 183 12.50 -17.66 -3.19
CA ALA A 183 12.69 -18.91 -2.47
C ALA A 183 11.91 -20.08 -3.09
N VAL A 184 10.68 -19.82 -3.55
CA VAL A 184 9.83 -20.77 -4.31
C VAL A 184 10.53 -21.22 -5.60
N LEU A 185 11.18 -20.30 -6.31
CA LEU A 185 11.95 -20.57 -7.52
C LEU A 185 13.31 -21.27 -7.24
N GLY A 186 13.63 -21.56 -5.98
CA GLY A 186 14.84 -22.29 -5.59
C GLY A 186 16.07 -21.41 -5.32
N HIS A 187 15.96 -20.08 -5.45
CA HIS A 187 17.08 -19.20 -5.12
C HIS A 187 17.29 -19.09 -3.61
N ARG A 188 18.54 -18.85 -3.21
CA ARG A 188 18.97 -18.66 -1.81
C ARG A 188 19.84 -17.41 -1.70
N PRO A 189 19.81 -16.70 -0.57
CA PRO A 189 20.67 -15.55 -0.35
C PRO A 189 22.14 -15.98 -0.23
N PRO A 190 23.09 -15.07 -0.48
CA PRO A 190 24.50 -15.34 -0.21
C PRO A 190 24.72 -15.72 1.26
N LYS A 191 25.52 -16.77 1.49
CA LYS A 191 25.85 -17.27 2.82
C LYS A 191 26.47 -16.17 3.68
N GLY A 192 26.01 -16.04 4.94
CA GLY A 192 26.53 -15.04 5.88
C GLY A 192 26.24 -13.58 5.55
N SER A 193 25.41 -13.28 4.53
CA SER A 193 25.09 -11.91 4.10
C SER A 193 24.47 -11.01 5.18
N LEU A 194 23.88 -11.58 6.23
CA LEU A 194 23.31 -10.87 7.37
C LEU A 194 24.17 -10.93 8.64
N LYS A 195 25.35 -11.56 8.60
CA LYS A 195 26.23 -11.76 9.77
C LYS A 195 26.56 -10.46 10.50
N THR A 196 26.83 -9.37 9.78
CA THR A 196 27.15 -8.06 10.37
C THR A 196 25.94 -7.12 10.47
N LYS A 197 24.77 -7.53 9.97
CA LYS A 197 23.57 -6.68 9.93
C LYS A 197 22.81 -6.75 11.25
N LYS A 198 22.25 -5.61 11.69
CA LYS A 198 21.35 -5.54 12.86
C LYS A 198 20.08 -6.37 12.62
N ASN A 199 19.48 -6.24 11.44
CA ASN A 199 18.32 -7.04 11.05
C ASN A 199 18.79 -8.38 10.46
N LYS A 200 18.48 -9.46 11.17
CA LYS A 200 18.85 -10.84 10.82
C LYS A 200 17.85 -11.55 9.91
N ARG A 201 16.79 -10.88 9.44
CA ARG A 201 15.69 -11.47 8.65
C ARG A 201 15.59 -10.93 7.22
N ASN A 202 15.99 -9.68 7.00
CA ASN A 202 15.84 -8.99 5.71
C ASN A 202 16.98 -9.33 4.74
N TYR A 203 17.09 -10.61 4.36
CA TYR A 203 18.07 -11.04 3.36
C TYR A 203 17.72 -10.49 1.98
N LYS A 204 18.74 -10.45 1.11
CA LYS A 204 18.62 -10.19 -0.33
C LYS A 204 19.24 -11.35 -1.09
N PHE A 205 18.84 -11.55 -2.34
CA PHE A 205 19.51 -12.50 -3.21
C PHE A 205 20.76 -11.86 -3.81
N SER A 206 21.59 -12.66 -4.49
CA SER A 206 22.69 -12.10 -5.27
C SER A 206 22.13 -11.26 -6.43
N PRO A 207 22.83 -10.22 -6.93
CA PRO A 207 22.34 -9.45 -8.08
C PRO A 207 21.98 -10.30 -9.29
N THR A 208 22.76 -11.36 -9.56
CA THR A 208 22.50 -12.33 -10.63
C THR A 208 21.19 -13.09 -10.41
N ASP A 209 20.91 -13.52 -9.18
CA ASP A 209 19.65 -14.20 -8.85
C ASP A 209 18.46 -13.23 -8.82
N GLU A 210 18.65 -12.01 -8.33
CA GLU A 210 17.61 -10.96 -8.40
C GLU A 210 17.18 -10.73 -9.86
N GLN A 211 18.13 -10.65 -10.80
CA GLN A 211 17.80 -10.52 -12.22
C GLN A 211 17.03 -11.73 -12.78
N LYS A 212 17.42 -12.97 -12.40
CA LYS A 212 16.69 -14.18 -12.81
C LYS A 212 15.24 -14.17 -12.28
N ILE A 213 15.05 -13.77 -11.02
CA ILE A 213 13.73 -13.67 -10.40
C ILE A 213 12.90 -12.57 -11.09
N ILE A 214 13.49 -11.41 -11.37
CA ILE A 214 12.83 -10.30 -12.08
C ILE A 214 12.39 -10.74 -13.49
N ASN A 215 13.27 -11.41 -14.23
CA ASN A 215 12.94 -11.94 -15.56
C ASN A 215 11.77 -12.92 -15.48
N TRP A 216 11.81 -13.86 -14.53
CA TRP A 216 10.70 -14.80 -14.32
C TRP A 216 9.40 -14.09 -13.97
N ILE A 217 9.43 -13.06 -13.11
CA ILE A 217 8.26 -12.22 -12.77
C ILE A 217 7.68 -11.58 -14.04
N ASN A 218 8.52 -10.96 -14.86
CA ASN A 218 8.10 -10.26 -16.07
C ASN A 218 7.50 -11.20 -17.12
N GLU A 219 8.03 -12.41 -17.25
CA GLU A 219 7.55 -13.41 -18.20
C GLU A 219 6.25 -14.09 -17.76
N ASN A 220 6.07 -14.32 -16.44
CA ASN A 220 5.05 -15.25 -15.95
C ASN A 220 3.92 -14.59 -15.16
N LEU A 221 4.03 -13.32 -14.76
CA LEU A 221 3.06 -12.67 -13.90
C LEU A 221 2.27 -11.56 -14.60
N LYS A 222 1.00 -11.46 -14.21
CA LYS A 222 0.14 -10.31 -14.47
C LYS A 222 -0.28 -9.68 -13.15
N VAL A 223 -0.48 -8.38 -13.17
CA VAL A 223 -0.72 -7.59 -11.96
C VAL A 223 -1.78 -6.54 -12.19
N ASN A 224 -2.50 -6.21 -11.12
CA ASN A 224 -3.44 -5.11 -11.09
C ASN A 224 -3.27 -4.33 -9.78
N TRP A 225 -3.63 -3.05 -9.79
CA TRP A 225 -3.60 -2.19 -8.62
C TRP A 225 -4.78 -1.23 -8.62
N VAL A 226 -5.15 -0.77 -7.43
CA VAL A 226 -6.20 0.23 -7.21
C VAL A 226 -5.67 1.26 -6.24
N GLU A 227 -5.73 2.54 -6.63
CA GLU A 227 -5.39 3.66 -5.75
C GLU A 227 -6.44 3.78 -4.65
N PHE A 228 -6.00 3.78 -3.40
CA PHE A 228 -6.88 3.85 -2.24
C PHE A 228 -6.13 4.31 -0.99
N CYS A 229 -6.68 5.29 -0.29
CA CYS A 229 -6.06 5.91 0.90
C CYS A 229 -6.85 5.72 2.20
N GLY A 230 -7.87 4.84 2.21
CA GLY A 230 -8.63 4.49 3.41
C GLY A 230 -8.00 3.35 4.23
N ASP A 231 -8.83 2.55 4.89
CA ASP A 231 -8.37 1.43 5.73
C ASP A 231 -7.86 0.24 4.91
N LEU A 232 -6.61 0.37 4.44
CA LEU A 232 -5.90 -0.65 3.68
C LEU A 232 -5.70 -1.95 4.46
N GLU A 233 -5.47 -1.89 5.77
CA GLU A 233 -5.12 -3.06 6.59
C GLU A 233 -6.32 -4.01 6.76
N THR A 234 -7.51 -3.45 7.00
CA THR A 234 -8.75 -4.22 7.09
C THR A 234 -9.08 -4.85 5.75
N ILE A 235 -9.05 -4.07 4.66
CA ILE A 235 -9.36 -4.57 3.32
C ILE A 235 -8.36 -5.65 2.88
N GLU A 236 -7.06 -5.47 3.14
CA GLU A 236 -6.05 -6.49 2.85
C GLU A 236 -6.36 -7.80 3.58
N THR A 237 -6.73 -7.70 4.86
CA THR A 237 -7.05 -8.87 5.69
C THR A 237 -8.26 -9.61 5.15
N GLU A 238 -9.32 -8.89 4.78
CA GLU A 238 -10.52 -9.48 4.16
C GLU A 238 -10.19 -10.15 2.83
N LEU A 239 -9.46 -9.47 1.94
CA LEU A 239 -9.07 -10.00 0.63
C LEU A 239 -8.18 -11.24 0.75
N ILE A 240 -7.17 -11.22 1.62
CA ILE A 240 -6.29 -12.37 1.84
C ILE A 240 -7.07 -13.55 2.45
N THR A 241 -7.96 -13.29 3.41
CA THR A 241 -8.76 -14.34 4.05
C THR A 241 -9.72 -14.99 3.05
N LYS A 242 -10.33 -14.19 2.19
CA LYS A 242 -11.29 -14.62 1.16
C LYS A 242 -10.61 -15.38 0.02
N HIS A 243 -9.63 -14.75 -0.61
CA HIS A 243 -8.99 -15.28 -1.83
C HIS A 243 -7.85 -16.23 -1.58
N LYS A 244 -7.34 -16.29 -0.34
CA LYS A 244 -6.28 -17.21 0.08
C LYS A 244 -5.15 -17.28 -0.95
N PRO A 245 -4.43 -16.18 -1.23
CA PRO A 245 -3.36 -16.16 -2.23
C PRO A 245 -2.27 -17.18 -1.91
N LEU A 246 -1.60 -17.73 -2.94
CA LEU A 246 -0.65 -18.83 -2.77
C LEU A 246 0.43 -18.56 -1.71
N ILE A 247 1.02 -17.36 -1.73
CA ILE A 247 2.26 -17.07 -0.98
C ILE A 247 2.14 -15.93 0.04
N ASN A 248 0.92 -15.46 0.35
CA ASN A 248 0.70 -14.65 1.54
C ASN A 248 0.84 -15.53 2.79
N LEU A 249 1.85 -15.26 3.63
CA LEU A 249 2.08 -15.98 4.90
C LEU A 249 1.27 -15.39 6.05
N ALA A 250 1.20 -14.07 6.15
CA ALA A 250 0.40 -13.38 7.16
C ALA A 250 -1.06 -13.29 6.71
N LYS A 251 -1.99 -13.31 7.66
CA LYS A 251 -3.45 -13.12 7.45
C LYS A 251 -4.13 -14.21 6.60
N ASN A 252 -3.38 -15.19 6.09
CA ASN A 252 -3.90 -16.23 5.21
C ASN A 252 -4.25 -17.50 5.99
N PRO A 253 -5.53 -17.92 6.04
CA PRO A 253 -5.92 -19.13 6.75
C PRO A 253 -5.39 -20.42 6.09
N LEU A 254 -4.97 -20.37 4.82
CA LEU A 254 -4.31 -21.47 4.11
C LEU A 254 -2.84 -21.12 3.78
N ALA A 255 -2.15 -20.43 4.69
CA ALA A 255 -0.72 -20.19 4.55
C ALA A 255 0.05 -21.52 4.43
N LEU A 256 0.95 -21.62 3.44
CA LEU A 256 1.71 -22.83 3.21
C LEU A 256 2.87 -22.95 4.20
N GLN A 257 2.89 -24.01 5.01
CA GLN A 257 4.00 -24.31 5.92
C GLN A 257 5.33 -24.46 5.16
N LEU A 258 5.30 -25.11 3.99
CA LEU A 258 6.46 -25.25 3.11
C LEU A 258 7.11 -23.89 2.76
N LEU A 259 6.30 -22.86 2.47
CA LEU A 259 6.83 -21.53 2.19
C LEU A 259 7.50 -20.91 3.42
N SER A 260 6.91 -21.09 4.60
CA SER A 260 7.50 -20.65 5.87
C SER A 260 8.89 -21.29 6.07
N ASP A 261 9.02 -22.57 5.77
CA ASP A 261 10.26 -23.31 5.95
C ASP A 261 11.33 -22.91 4.92
N LEU A 262 10.96 -22.70 3.65
CA LEU A 262 11.87 -22.11 2.66
C LEU A 262 12.38 -20.72 3.08
N ARG A 263 11.49 -19.88 3.64
CA ARG A 263 11.87 -18.54 4.12
C ARG A 263 12.81 -18.63 5.33
N LYS A 264 12.57 -19.55 6.26
CA LYS A 264 13.46 -19.83 7.40
C LYS A 264 14.81 -20.36 6.94
N GLU A 265 14.84 -21.23 5.94
CA GLU A 265 16.08 -21.76 5.35
C GLU A 265 16.94 -20.65 4.77
N CYS A 266 16.35 -19.74 3.96
CA CYS A 266 17.06 -18.58 3.46
C CYS A 266 17.61 -17.69 4.59
N VAL A 267 16.82 -17.45 5.64
CA VAL A 267 17.28 -16.69 6.81
C VAL A 267 18.45 -17.41 7.49
N ARG A 268 18.38 -18.74 7.65
CA ARG A 268 19.46 -19.55 8.23
C ARG A 268 20.75 -19.37 7.42
N ILE A 269 20.70 -19.63 6.11
CA ILE A 269 21.84 -19.49 5.18
C ILE A 269 22.45 -18.07 5.26
N ALA A 270 21.61 -17.04 5.24
CA ALA A 270 22.07 -15.65 5.32
C ALA A 270 22.77 -15.31 6.65
N ASN A 271 22.54 -16.08 7.71
CA ASN A 271 23.16 -15.88 9.02
C ASN A 271 24.23 -16.94 9.36
N GLU A 272 24.47 -17.92 8.46
CA GLU A 272 25.51 -18.92 8.67
C GLU A 272 26.88 -18.26 8.88
N GLN A 273 27.68 -18.91 9.71
CA GLN A 273 29.00 -18.42 10.13
C GLN A 273 30.04 -18.52 9.02
#